data_AF-A0A9Q1BZH3-F1
#
_entry.id   AF-A0A9Q1BZH3-F1
#
_cell.length_a   1.000
_cell.length_b   1.000
_cell.length_c   1.000
_cell.angle_alpha   90.00
_cell.angle_beta   90.00
_cell.angle_gamma   90.00
#
_symmetry.space_group_name_H-M   'P 1'
#
loop_
_entity.id
_entity.type
_entity.pdbx_description
1 polymer ?
#
loop_
_entity_poly.entity_id
_entity_poly.type
_entity_poly.pdbx_seq_one_letter_code
_entity_poly.pdbx_strand_id
1 'polypeptide(L)' 'MPPETIFLREYTPPASDAWSFSVLLWELFSLGGTPYAGNTSKEIEKSIREENLLARPRNCPGSV' A
#
# COMPACT_ATOMS: atom_id res chain seq x y z
N MET A 1 -4.60 4.20 0.55
CA MET A 1 -4.56 5.12 1.71
C MET A 1 -3.60 4.59 2.76
N PRO A 2 -2.94 5.47 3.53
CA PRO A 2 -2.00 5.09 4.57
C PRO A 2 -2.68 4.53 5.82
N PRO A 3 -1.99 3.64 6.56
CA PRO A 3 -2.52 3.05 7.78
C PRO A 3 -2.85 4.10 8.85
N GLU A 4 -2.07 5.18 9.01
CA GLU A 4 -2.37 6.20 10.03
C GLU A 4 -3.73 6.88 9.80
N THR A 5 -4.09 7.15 8.54
CA THR A 5 -5.37 7.79 8.22
C THR A 5 -6.54 6.81 8.33
N ILE A 6 -6.33 5.52 8.01
CA ILE A 6 -7.38 4.50 8.08
C ILE A 6 -7.69 4.12 9.54
N PHE A 7 -6.65 3.92 10.36
CA PHE A 7 -6.81 3.33 11.70
C PHE A 7 -6.82 4.37 12.82
N LEU A 8 -6.02 5.43 12.68
CA LEU A 8 -5.86 6.45 13.73
C LEU A 8 -6.61 7.75 13.41
N ARG A 9 -7.14 7.88 12.18
CA ARG A 9 -7.71 9.12 11.63
C ARG A 9 -6.72 10.30 11.73
N GLU A 10 -5.43 9.98 11.73
CA GLU A 10 -4.34 10.95 11.71
C GLU A 10 -3.85 11.12 10.27
N TYR A 11 -3.45 12.34 9.92
CA TYR A 11 -2.91 12.64 8.62
C TYR A 11 -1.67 13.50 8.79
N THR A 12 -0.53 12.98 8.34
CA THR A 12 0.73 13.72 8.31
C THR A 12 1.12 13.88 6.83
N PRO A 13 0.97 15.08 6.24
CA PRO A 13 1.06 15.26 4.78
C PRO A 13 2.27 14.56 4.13
N PRO A 14 3.52 14.78 4.58
CA PRO A 14 4.68 14.19 3.90
C PRO A 14 4.73 12.65 3.97
N ALA A 15 4.24 12.02 5.04
CA ALA A 15 4.27 10.56 5.17
C ALA A 15 3.05 9.90 4.52
N SER A 16 1.87 10.48 4.73
CA SER A 16 0.60 9.99 4.18
C SER A 16 0.55 10.07 2.65
N ASP A 17 1.11 11.13 2.06
CA ASP A 17 1.19 11.28 0.60
C ASP A 17 2.23 10.33 0.00
N ALA A 18 3.38 10.12 0.67
CA ALA A 18 4.40 9.17 0.22
C ALA A 18 3.89 7.72 0.19
N TRP A 19 3.12 7.32 1.20
CA TRP A 19 2.47 6.01 1.21
C TRP A 19 1.44 5.89 0.09
N SER A 20 0.58 6.88 -0.07
CA SER A 20 -0.45 6.88 -1.12
C SER A 20 0.17 6.82 -2.51
N PHE A 21 1.28 7.52 -2.73
CA PHE A 21 2.07 7.44 -3.97
C PHE A 21 2.66 6.05 -4.19
N SER A 22 3.15 5.38 -3.14
CA SER A 22 3.68 4.01 -3.24
C SER A 22 2.61 3.00 -3.66
N VAL A 23 1.39 3.13 -3.10
CA VAL A 23 0.24 2.31 -3.52
C VAL A 23 -0.14 2.61 -4.98
N LEU A 24 -0.13 3.88 -5.39
CA LEU A 24 -0.41 4.27 -6.78
C LEU A 24 0.60 3.66 -7.76
N LEU A 25 1.90 3.68 -7.44
CA LEU A 25 2.92 3.02 -8.25
C LEU A 25 2.65 1.52 -8.37
N TRP A 26 2.28 0.88 -7.26
CA TRP A 26 1.91 -0.53 -7.28
C TRP A 26 0.68 -0.79 -8.18
N GLU A 27 -0.35 0.04 -8.10
CA GLU A 27 -1.55 -0.07 -8.94
C GLU A 27 -1.22 0.12 -10.43
N LEU A 28 -0.34 1.06 -10.75
CA LEU A 28 0.14 1.33 -12.10
C LEU A 28 0.85 0.11 -12.70
N PHE A 29 1.79 -0.48 -11.96
CA PHE A 29 2.51 -1.68 -12.41
C PHE A 29 1.68 -2.96 -12.35
N SER A 30 0.58 -2.95 -11.60
CA SER A 30 -0.41 -4.04 -11.56
C SER A 30 -1.50 -3.89 -12.62
N LEU A 31 -1.42 -2.87 -13.50
CA LEU A 31 -2.43 -2.57 -14.53
C LEU A 31 -3.83 -2.35 -13.94
N GLY A 32 -3.93 -1.64 -12.82
CA GLY A 32 -5.19 -1.35 -12.14
C GLY A 32 -5.65 -2.46 -11.18
N GLY A 33 -4.73 -3.31 -10.72
CA GLY A 33 -5.00 -4.31 -9.69
C GLY A 33 -5.45 -3.66 -8.37
N THR A 34 -6.28 -4.37 -7.60
CA THR A 34 -6.72 -3.91 -6.28
C THR A 34 -5.67 -4.27 -5.21
N PRO A 35 -5.14 -3.31 -4.44
CA PRO A 35 -4.19 -3.60 -3.38
C PRO A 35 -4.83 -4.45 -2.28
N TYR A 36 -4.11 -5.46 -1.79
CA TYR A 36 -4.58 -6.41 -0.77
C TYR A 36 -5.94 -7.07 -1.11
N ALA A 37 -6.16 -7.41 -2.38
CA ALA A 37 -7.40 -8.03 -2.83
C ALA A 37 -7.73 -9.31 -2.02
N GLY A 38 -8.91 -9.33 -1.41
CA GLY A 38 -9.38 -10.46 -0.61
C GLY A 38 -9.03 -10.41 0.88
N ASN A 39 -8.20 -9.45 1.32
CA ASN A 39 -7.91 -9.27 2.74
C ASN A 39 -8.96 -8.37 3.42
N THR A 40 -9.26 -8.67 4.69
CA THR A 40 -10.08 -7.80 5.53
C THR A 40 -9.24 -6.64 6.08
N SER A 41 -9.85 -5.50 6.42
CA SER A 41 -9.14 -4.35 7.02
C SER A 41 -8.23 -4.70 8.20
N LYS A 42 -8.64 -5.68 9.03
CA LYS A 42 -7.83 -6.20 10.16
C LYS A 42 -6.60 -6.99 9.71
N GLU A 43 -6.71 -7.76 8.63
CA GLU A 43 -5.57 -8.51 8.08
C GLU A 43 -4.58 -7.59 7.38
N ILE A 44 -5.09 -6.54 6.71
CA ILE A 44 -4.26 -5.50 6.11
C ILE A 44 -3.48 -4.77 7.21
N GLU A 45 -4.15 -4.38 8.30
CA GLU A 45 -3.47 -3.76 9.46
C GLU A 45 -2.36 -4.66 10.01
N LYS A 46 -2.66 -5.94 10.23
CA LYS A 46 -1.69 -6.91 10.75
C LYS A 46 -0.50 -7.06 9.80
N SER A 47 -0.75 -7.19 8.50
CA SER A 47 0.29 -7.35 7.48
C SER A 47 1.20 -6.12 7.41
N ILE A 48 0.63 -4.91 7.47
CA ILE A 48 1.40 -3.67 7.50
C ILE A 48 2.25 -3.57 8.77
N ARG A 49 1.71 -3.95 9.95
CA ARG A 49 2.47 -3.98 11.21
C ARG A 49 3.60 -5.03 11.21
N GLU A 50 3.42 -6.13 10.49
CA GLU A 50 4.41 -7.20 10.33
C GLU A 50 5.40 -6.93 9.18
N GLU A 51 5.39 -5.73 8.60
CA GLU A 51 6.20 -5.33 7.44
C GLU A 51 6.00 -6.22 6.19
N ASN A 52 4.87 -6.94 6.16
CA ASN A 52 4.48 -7.80 5.05
C ASN A 52 3.64 -7.00 4.05
N LEU A 53 4.34 -6.26 3.18
CA LEU A 53 3.75 -5.32 2.23
C LEU A 53 3.22 -6.02 0.96
N LEU A 54 2.63 -5.23 0.07
CA LEU A 54 2.14 -5.68 -1.24
C LEU A 54 3.22 -6.42 -2.03
N ALA A 55 2.85 -7.57 -2.60
CA ALA A 55 3.74 -8.34 -3.46
C ALA A 55 4.19 -7.52 -4.68
N ARG A 56 5.44 -7.68 -5.09
CA ARG A 56 5.99 -6.97 -6.26
C ARG A 56 5.18 -7.31 -7.52
N PRO A 57 4.68 -6.29 -8.25
CA PRO A 57 3.91 -6.52 -9.47
C PRO A 57 4.78 -7.09 -10.60
N ARG A 58 4.16 -7.87 -11.50
CA ARG A 58 4.85 -8.59 -12.59
C ARG A 58 5.59 -7.66 -13.55
N ASN A 59 5.03 -6.47 -13.78
CA ASN A 59 5.58 -5.49 -14.72
C ASN A 59 6.48 -4.46 -14.05
N CYS A 60 6.90 -4.71 -12.80
CA CYS A 60 7.81 -3.82 -12.11
C CYS A 60 9.19 -3.87 -12.80
N PRO A 61 9.68 -2.77 -13.41
CA PRO A 61 11.03 -2.72 -13.93
C PRO A 61 12.01 -3.03 -12.77
N GLY A 62 13.03 -3.83 -13.04
CA GLY A 62 14.06 -4.13 -12.03
C GLY A 62 14.72 -2.85 -11.51
N SER A 63 15.35 -2.92 -10.34
CA SER A 63 16.18 -1.82 -9.86
C SER A 63 17.24 -1.51 -10.92
N VAL A 64 17.25 -0.25 -11.38
CA VAL A 64 18.35 0.27 -12.18
C VAL A 64 19.57 0.52 -11.30
#